data_AF-A0A661Z232-F1
#
_entry.id   AF-A0A661Z232-F1
#
_cell.length_a   1.000
_cell.length_b   1.000
_cell.length_c   1.000
_cell.angle_alpha   90.00
_cell.angle_beta   90.00
_cell.angle_gamma   90.00
#
_symmetry.space_group_name_H-M   'P 1'
#
loop_
_entity.id
_entity.type
_entity.pdbx_description
1 polymer ?
#
loop_
_entity_poly.entity_id
_entity_poly.type
_entity_poly.pdbx_seq_one_letter_code
_entity_poly.pdbx_strand_id
1 'polypeptide(L)'
;MKSSKHLIIAIFSIAVIMLTFSSCKKYEDGPLISLRSKTARLTGEWKIVETTSTEALIKELTFEFKKDGDFSMTVPYTYTGESFAVTVDGKWEWIDSKESLKIEVEDNETEWEILRLTNSEFWFKDEDNLEYKCEKD
;
A
#
# COMPACT_ATOMS: atom_id res chain seq x y z
N MET A 1 13.11 51.82 21.62
CA MET A 1 13.71 50.57 21.08
C MET A 1 13.35 49.38 21.97
N LYS A 2 12.25 48.65 21.70
CA LYS A 2 11.96 47.40 22.45
C LYS A 2 11.10 46.35 21.73
N SER A 3 10.81 46.49 20.42
CA SER A 3 9.94 45.55 19.70
C SER A 3 10.66 44.56 18.76
N SER A 4 11.94 44.78 18.41
CA SER A 4 12.61 43.97 17.38
C SER A 4 13.11 42.60 17.86
N LYS A 5 13.28 42.38 19.17
CA LYS A 5 13.86 41.12 19.71
C LYS A 5 12.85 39.98 19.79
N HIS A 6 11.57 40.29 20.03
CA HIS A 6 10.50 39.29 20.11
C HIS A 6 10.06 38.77 18.74
N LEU A 7 10.17 39.60 17.69
CA LEU A 7 9.85 39.22 16.31
C LEU A 7 10.86 38.19 15.75
N ILE A 8 12.15 38.35 16.08
CA ILE A 8 13.23 37.44 15.65
C ILE A 8 13.13 36.07 16.35
N ILE A 9 12.73 36.04 17.62
CA ILE A 9 12.51 34.79 18.38
C ILE A 9 11.30 34.03 17.83
N ALA A 10 10.21 34.71 17.46
CA ALA A 10 9.04 34.07 16.86
C ALA A 10 9.32 33.47 15.48
N ILE A 11 10.14 34.13 14.65
CA ILE A 11 10.54 33.63 13.32
C ILE A 11 11.49 32.42 13.43
N PHE A 12 12.40 32.41 14.42
CA PHE A 12 13.29 31.27 14.67
C PHE A 12 12.52 30.04 15.20
N SER A 13 11.42 30.25 15.92
CA SER A 13 10.57 29.18 16.47
C SER A 13 9.77 28.44 15.40
N ILE A 14 9.41 29.11 14.30
CA ILE A 14 8.63 28.53 13.19
C ILE A 14 9.55 27.73 12.24
N ALA A 15 10.82 28.11 12.09
CA ALA A 15 11.78 27.43 11.22
C ALA A 15 12.23 26.05 11.76
N VAL A 16 12.23 25.85 13.09
CA VAL A 16 12.65 24.58 13.72
C VAL A 16 11.58 23.47 13.53
N ILE A 17 10.31 23.84 13.33
CA ILE A 17 9.21 22.88 13.11
C ILE A 17 9.30 22.24 11.70
N MET A 18 9.95 22.89 10.73
CA MET A 18 10.07 22.35 9.36
C MET A 18 11.15 21.26 9.23
N LEU A 19 12.07 21.14 10.19
CA LEU A 19 13.24 20.24 10.10
C LEU A 19 13.05 18.88 10.79
N THR A 20 11.89 18.61 11.40
CA THR A 20 11.64 17.34 12.13
C THR A 20 10.67 16.38 11.43
N PHE A 21 10.15 16.72 10.25
CA PHE A 21 9.21 15.85 9.52
C PHE A 21 9.87 14.73 8.71
N SER A 22 11.19 14.63 8.66
CA SER A 22 11.88 13.65 7.81
C SER A 22 11.81 12.20 8.31
N SER A 23 11.18 11.90 9.46
CA SER A 23 11.21 10.56 10.08
C SER A 23 9.86 10.03 10.58
N CYS A 24 8.72 10.62 10.19
CA CYS A 24 7.39 10.09 10.59
C CYS A 24 6.48 9.76 9.41
N LYS A 25 7.04 9.30 8.29
CA LYS A 25 6.21 8.60 7.29
C LYS A 25 6.04 7.15 7.75
N LYS A 26 4.79 6.70 7.85
CA LYS A 26 4.44 5.31 8.24
C LYS A 26 4.77 4.30 7.14
N TYR A 27 4.73 4.74 5.89
CA TYR A 27 5.14 3.97 4.72
C TYR A 27 6.23 4.75 3.99
N GLU A 28 7.27 4.08 3.51
CA GLU A 28 8.45 4.69 2.90
C GLU A 28 8.07 5.74 1.83
N ASP A 29 7.19 5.35 0.91
CA ASP A 29 6.67 6.15 -0.18
C ASP A 29 5.22 6.61 0.04
N GLY A 30 4.76 6.57 1.29
CA GLY A 30 3.40 6.91 1.67
C GLY A 30 3.05 8.39 1.55
N PRO A 31 1.74 8.73 1.48
CA PRO A 31 1.30 10.11 1.59
C PRO A 31 1.62 10.67 2.98
N LEU A 32 2.00 11.95 3.05
CA LEU A 32 2.32 12.62 4.32
C LEU A 32 1.15 12.61 5.31
N ILE A 33 -0.07 12.84 4.81
CA ILE A 33 -1.31 12.82 5.59
C ILE A 33 -2.43 12.25 4.69
N SER A 34 -3.32 11.44 5.28
CA SER A 34 -4.56 10.98 4.64
C SER A 34 -5.73 11.18 5.60
N LEU A 35 -6.84 11.72 5.11
CA LEU A 35 -8.09 11.85 5.88
C LEU A 35 -8.90 10.54 5.91
N ARG A 36 -8.58 9.59 5.02
CA ARG A 36 -9.19 8.25 4.99
C ARG A 36 -8.40 7.28 5.86
N SER A 37 -9.11 6.38 6.54
CA SER A 37 -8.48 5.29 7.29
C SER A 37 -7.69 4.37 6.36
N LYS A 38 -6.73 3.62 6.91
CA LYS A 38 -5.93 2.65 6.15
C LYS A 38 -6.80 1.56 5.54
N THR A 39 -7.71 0.97 6.32
CA THR A 39 -8.67 -0.01 5.81
C THR A 39 -9.50 0.56 4.66
N ALA A 40 -10.04 1.78 4.79
CA ALA A 40 -10.83 2.38 3.70
C ALA A 40 -10.01 2.68 2.44
N ARG A 41 -8.70 2.89 2.59
CA ARG A 41 -7.78 3.03 1.46
C ARG A 41 -7.47 1.68 0.81
N LEU A 42 -7.25 0.63 1.60
CA LEU A 42 -6.94 -0.71 1.11
C LEU A 42 -8.13 -1.37 0.42
N THR A 43 -9.33 -1.24 0.96
CA THR A 43 -10.51 -1.95 0.42
C THR A 43 -10.84 -1.56 -1.03
N GLY A 44 -11.20 -2.54 -1.84
CA GLY A 44 -11.47 -2.41 -3.27
C GLY A 44 -10.62 -3.35 -4.12
N GLU A 45 -10.74 -3.20 -5.43
CA GLU A 45 -10.02 -3.98 -6.43
C GLU A 45 -8.74 -3.26 -6.86
N TRP A 46 -7.67 -4.02 -7.07
CA TRP A 46 -6.34 -3.52 -7.40
C TRP A 46 -5.74 -4.31 -8.54
N LYS A 47 -5.23 -3.60 -9.54
CA LYS A 47 -4.53 -4.17 -10.71
C LYS A 47 -3.05 -3.87 -10.63
N ILE A 48 -2.22 -4.87 -10.89
CA ILE A 48 -0.76 -4.68 -10.93
C ILE A 48 -0.39 -3.91 -12.20
N VAL A 49 0.27 -2.77 -12.04
CA VAL A 49 0.75 -1.94 -13.17
C VAL A 49 2.27 -2.02 -13.36
N GLU A 50 3.01 -2.34 -12.29
CA GLU A 50 4.46 -2.50 -12.32
C GLU A 50 4.88 -3.56 -11.29
N THR A 51 5.89 -4.37 -11.61
CA THR A 51 6.51 -5.31 -10.67
C THR A 51 7.96 -5.57 -11.04
N THR A 52 8.80 -5.88 -10.05
CA THR A 52 10.17 -6.36 -10.25
C THR A 52 10.24 -7.86 -10.51
N SER A 53 9.13 -8.60 -10.35
CA SER A 53 9.07 -10.02 -10.68
C SER A 53 9.30 -10.27 -12.18
N THR A 54 9.98 -11.37 -12.48
CA THR A 54 10.24 -11.81 -13.86
C THR A 54 9.12 -12.70 -14.41
N GLU A 55 8.15 -13.07 -13.59
CA GLU A 55 7.03 -13.92 -13.98
C GLU A 55 5.97 -13.12 -14.75
N ALA A 56 5.81 -13.44 -16.04
CA ALA A 56 4.96 -12.67 -16.94
C ALA A 56 3.47 -12.64 -16.54
N LEU A 57 2.97 -13.72 -15.94
CA LEU A 57 1.54 -13.85 -15.59
C LEU A 57 1.13 -12.98 -14.40
N ILE A 58 2.08 -12.55 -13.57
CA ILE A 58 1.80 -11.74 -12.37
C ILE A 58 1.14 -10.41 -12.74
N LYS A 59 1.53 -9.78 -13.85
CA LYS A 59 1.01 -8.46 -14.24
C LYS A 59 -0.49 -8.46 -14.58
N GLU A 60 -1.05 -9.61 -14.88
CA GLU A 60 -2.46 -9.75 -15.23
C GLU A 60 -3.32 -10.08 -14.00
N LEU A 61 -2.71 -10.26 -12.83
CA LEU A 61 -3.42 -10.55 -11.59
C LEU A 61 -4.19 -9.33 -11.09
N THR A 62 -5.37 -9.60 -10.51
CA THR A 62 -6.16 -8.60 -9.78
C THR A 62 -6.40 -9.08 -8.36
N PHE A 63 -6.32 -8.16 -7.41
CA PHE A 63 -6.59 -8.41 -5.98
C PHE A 63 -7.85 -7.66 -5.54
N GLU A 64 -8.72 -8.29 -4.76
CA GLU A 64 -9.83 -7.63 -4.09
C GLU A 64 -9.67 -7.73 -2.57
N PHE A 65 -9.74 -6.59 -1.87
CA PHE A 65 -9.78 -6.53 -0.41
C PHE A 65 -11.15 -6.05 0.07
N LYS A 66 -11.84 -6.88 0.85
CA LYS A 66 -13.10 -6.51 1.49
C LYS A 66 -12.87 -6.09 2.94
N LYS A 67 -13.76 -5.23 3.43
CA LYS A 67 -13.60 -4.53 4.73
C LYS A 67 -13.63 -5.47 5.94
N ASP A 68 -14.27 -6.62 5.79
CA ASP A 68 -14.45 -7.66 6.79
C ASP A 68 -13.26 -8.64 6.89
N GLY A 69 -12.22 -8.47 6.07
CA GLY A 69 -11.03 -9.32 6.08
C GLY A 69 -11.03 -10.38 4.98
N ASP A 70 -12.02 -10.40 4.08
CA ASP A 70 -11.98 -11.27 2.91
C ASP A 70 -11.01 -10.72 1.84
N PHE A 71 -10.22 -11.62 1.26
CA PHE A 71 -9.29 -11.36 0.17
C PHE A 71 -9.64 -12.29 -1.00
N SER A 72 -9.51 -11.80 -2.22
CA SER A 72 -9.62 -12.64 -3.42
C SER A 72 -8.54 -12.26 -4.43
N MET A 73 -7.97 -13.26 -5.08
CA MET A 73 -7.01 -13.09 -6.18
C MET A 73 -7.59 -13.71 -7.45
N THR A 74 -7.66 -12.92 -8.52
CA THR A 74 -8.15 -13.39 -9.82
C THR A 74 -6.97 -13.58 -10.78
N VAL A 75 -6.84 -14.80 -11.28
CA VAL A 75 -5.80 -15.22 -12.23
C VAL A 75 -6.45 -15.44 -13.60
N PRO A 76 -6.17 -14.58 -14.60
CA PRO A 76 -6.64 -14.82 -15.95
C PRO A 76 -5.81 -15.92 -16.62
N TYR A 77 -6.46 -16.72 -17.46
CA TYR A 77 -5.80 -17.72 -18.29
C TYR A 77 -6.49 -17.83 -19.64
N THR A 78 -5.77 -18.32 -20.65
CA THR A 78 -6.33 -18.55 -21.99
C THR A 78 -6.32 -20.04 -22.30
N TYR A 79 -7.46 -20.56 -22.73
CA TYR A 79 -7.60 -21.95 -23.17
C TYR A 79 -8.27 -21.97 -24.54
N THR A 80 -7.65 -22.65 -25.52
CA THR A 80 -8.14 -22.73 -26.90
C THR A 80 -8.46 -21.39 -27.57
N GLY A 81 -7.78 -20.30 -27.16
CA GLY A 81 -8.00 -18.94 -27.69
C GLY A 81 -9.11 -18.15 -27.01
N GLU A 82 -9.79 -18.72 -26.02
CA GLU A 82 -10.79 -18.04 -25.19
C GLU A 82 -10.17 -17.65 -23.84
N SER A 83 -10.54 -16.47 -23.34
CA SER A 83 -10.08 -15.95 -22.05
C SER A 83 -11.02 -16.37 -20.92
N PHE A 84 -10.44 -16.92 -19.88
CA PHE A 84 -11.11 -17.33 -18.65
C PHE A 84 -10.38 -16.70 -17.44
N ALA A 85 -10.98 -16.83 -16.27
CA ALA A 85 -10.35 -16.44 -15.02
C ALA A 85 -10.72 -17.44 -13.92
N VAL A 86 -9.78 -17.68 -13.02
CA VAL A 86 -10.03 -18.38 -11.76
C VAL A 86 -9.86 -17.39 -10.62
N THR A 87 -10.77 -17.44 -9.65
CA THR A 87 -10.65 -16.67 -8.41
C THR A 87 -10.28 -17.60 -7.28
N VAL A 88 -9.25 -17.23 -6.53
CA VAL A 88 -8.83 -17.91 -5.32
C VAL A 88 -9.18 -17.00 -4.14
N ASP A 89 -9.96 -17.53 -3.21
CA ASP A 89 -10.40 -16.81 -2.03
C ASP A 89 -9.43 -17.03 -0.86
N GLY A 90 -9.33 -16.02 0.00
CA GLY A 90 -8.45 -16.00 1.14
C GLY A 90 -8.89 -14.99 2.20
N LYS A 91 -7.97 -14.73 3.13
CA LYS A 91 -8.14 -13.75 4.21
C LYS A 91 -6.97 -12.79 4.23
N TRP A 92 -7.21 -11.61 4.76
CA TRP A 92 -6.16 -10.64 5.04
C TRP A 92 -6.32 -10.02 6.42
N GLU A 93 -5.21 -9.70 7.06
CA GLU A 93 -5.19 -8.95 8.31
C GLU A 93 -4.06 -7.93 8.37
N TRP A 94 -4.27 -6.88 9.18
CA TRP A 94 -3.23 -5.91 9.47
C TRP A 94 -2.27 -6.44 10.53
N ILE A 95 -0.97 -6.43 10.24
CA ILE A 95 0.09 -6.72 11.20
C ILE A 95 1.03 -5.51 11.34
N ASP A 96 2.02 -5.59 12.22
CA ASP A 96 3.05 -4.55 12.41
C ASP A 96 2.51 -3.13 12.56
N SER A 97 1.49 -2.96 13.42
CA SER A 97 0.83 -1.66 13.59
C SER A 97 0.33 -1.05 12.27
N LYS A 98 -0.13 -1.93 11.36
CA LYS A 98 -0.64 -1.62 10.01
C LYS A 98 0.44 -1.12 9.05
N GLU A 99 1.66 -1.63 9.18
CA GLU A 99 2.77 -1.45 8.22
C GLU A 99 2.76 -2.55 7.17
N SER A 100 2.33 -3.75 7.54
CA SER A 100 2.26 -4.89 6.64
C SER A 100 0.87 -5.53 6.64
N LEU A 101 0.60 -6.33 5.62
CA LEU A 101 -0.55 -7.21 5.54
C LEU A 101 -0.07 -8.65 5.68
N LYS A 102 -0.82 -9.46 6.41
CA LYS A 102 -0.71 -10.91 6.33
C LYS A 102 -1.85 -11.41 5.44
N ILE A 103 -1.51 -12.20 4.43
CA ILE A 103 -2.43 -12.78 3.45
C ILE A 103 -2.43 -14.29 3.62
N GLU A 104 -3.61 -14.87 3.79
CA GLU A 104 -3.79 -16.32 3.91
C GLU A 104 -4.63 -16.81 2.73
N VAL A 105 -4.10 -17.74 1.94
CA VAL A 105 -4.78 -18.34 0.79
C VAL A 105 -4.55 -19.85 0.83
N GLU A 106 -5.64 -20.60 0.88
CA GLU A 106 -5.62 -22.06 1.09
C GLU A 106 -4.78 -22.44 2.33
N ASP A 107 -3.68 -23.18 2.15
CA ASP A 107 -2.77 -23.62 3.22
C ASP A 107 -1.49 -22.75 3.30
N ASN A 108 -1.43 -21.64 2.55
CA ASN A 108 -0.26 -20.76 2.50
C ASN A 108 -0.54 -19.40 3.14
N GLU A 109 0.51 -18.83 3.73
CA GLU A 109 0.51 -17.51 4.35
C GLU A 109 1.69 -16.71 3.79
N THR A 110 1.49 -15.41 3.59
CA THR A 110 2.56 -14.49 3.18
C THR A 110 2.38 -13.11 3.80
N GLU A 111 3.48 -12.43 4.09
CA GLU A 111 3.49 -11.05 4.57
C GLU A 111 3.90 -10.06 3.48
N TRP A 112 3.11 -8.99 3.33
CA TRP A 112 3.34 -7.91 2.37
C TRP A 112 3.62 -6.59 3.09
N GLU A 113 4.86 -6.12 3.02
CA GLU A 113 5.28 -4.82 3.56
C GLU A 113 4.72 -3.69 2.67
N ILE A 114 4.01 -2.73 3.26
CA ILE A 114 3.40 -1.64 2.49
C ILE A 114 4.39 -0.49 2.31
N LEU A 115 4.74 -0.22 1.05
CA LEU A 115 5.59 0.90 0.66
C LEU A 115 4.75 2.17 0.45
N ARG A 116 3.54 2.03 -0.10
CA ARG A 116 2.62 3.14 -0.33
C ARG A 116 1.16 2.69 -0.28
N LEU A 117 0.32 3.51 0.37
CA LEU A 117 -1.13 3.30 0.36
C LEU A 117 -1.87 4.63 0.28
N THR A 118 -2.37 4.98 -0.90
CA THR A 118 -3.28 6.12 -1.12
C THR A 118 -4.69 5.59 -1.39
N ASN A 119 -5.58 6.42 -1.96
CA ASN A 119 -6.89 5.91 -2.38
C ASN A 119 -6.84 5.20 -3.75
N SER A 120 -5.80 5.46 -4.55
CA SER A 120 -5.67 4.99 -5.93
C SER A 120 -4.38 4.20 -6.17
N GLU A 121 -3.42 4.25 -5.24
CA GLU A 121 -2.14 3.56 -5.36
C GLU A 121 -1.93 2.65 -4.15
N PHE A 122 -1.50 1.43 -4.41
CA PHE A 122 -1.11 0.46 -3.40
C PHE A 122 0.18 -0.21 -3.84
N TRP A 123 1.27 0.04 -3.13
CA TRP A 123 2.58 -0.54 -3.41
C TRP A 123 3.01 -1.36 -2.22
N PHE A 124 3.53 -2.54 -2.49
CA PHE A 124 4.00 -3.45 -1.46
C PHE A 124 5.21 -4.25 -1.92
N LYS A 125 5.89 -4.83 -0.94
CA LYS A 125 7.01 -5.75 -1.12
C LYS A 125 6.66 -7.08 -0.46
N ASP A 126 6.92 -8.20 -1.12
CA ASP A 126 6.76 -9.53 -0.54
C ASP A 126 8.03 -9.98 0.22
N GLU A 127 7.98 -11.20 0.77
CA GLU A 127 9.08 -11.82 1.53
C GLU A 127 10.35 -12.03 0.71
N ASP A 128 10.22 -12.16 -0.63
CA ASP A 128 11.34 -12.30 -1.57
C ASP A 128 11.92 -10.94 -1.99
N ASN A 129 11.44 -9.83 -1.40
CA ASN A 129 11.79 -8.46 -1.73
C ASN A 129 11.39 -8.04 -3.15
N LEU A 130 10.40 -8.71 -3.75
CA LEU A 130 9.82 -8.28 -5.01
C LEU A 130 8.81 -7.17 -4.74
N GLU A 131 8.88 -6.12 -5.54
CA GLU A 131 7.99 -4.97 -5.42
C GLU A 131 6.85 -5.09 -6.41
N TYR A 132 5.67 -4.67 -5.98
CA TYR A 132 4.45 -4.64 -6.76
C TYR A 132 3.81 -3.27 -6.58
N LYS A 133 3.49 -2.62 -7.70
CA LYS A 133 2.75 -1.37 -7.71
C LYS A 133 1.41 -1.61 -8.35
N CYS A 134 0.36 -1.31 -7.62
CA CYS A 134 -1.01 -1.49 -8.04
C CYS A 134 -1.75 -0.15 -8.13
N GLU A 135 -2.68 -0.09 -9.08
CA GLU A 135 -3.68 0.96 -9.18
C GLU A 135 -5.07 0.42 -8.87
N LYS A 136 -5.89 1.25 -8.24
CA LYS A 136 -7.28 0.89 -7.92
C LYS A 136 -8.15 1.00 -9.17
N ASP A 137 -8.98 0.00 -9.40
CA ASP A 137 -10.01 0.03 -10.46
C ASP A 137 -11.20 0.94 -10.14
#